data_AF-A0A3D1UZY5-F1
#
_entry.id   AF-A0A3D1UZY5-F1
#
_cell.length_a   1.000
_cell.length_b   1.000
_cell.length_c   1.000
_cell.angle_alpha   90.00
_cell.angle_beta   90.00
_cell.angle_gamma   90.00
#
_symmetry.space_group_name_H-M   'P 1'
#
loop_
_entity.id
_entity.type
_entity.pdbx_description
1 polymer ?
#
loop_
_entity_poly.entity_id
_entity_poly.type
_entity_poly.pdbx_seq_one_letter_code
_entity_poly.pdbx_strand_id
1 'polypeptide(L)'
;TQLDGTLDDFILRFDAAREAALAALAGLPDDALAAPTVWFQRPTDVRFRLMRFAHHEREHTAHILKWREQVGRAPTEAQRLLGLAWRARGVLESHLVGISDELLYIAPEGEWHIRQILAHLAGTDAWLRDQILGATRATSQE
;
A
#
# COMPACT_ATOMS: atom_id res chain seq x y z
N THR A 1 -0.97 -23.44 12.22
CA THR A 1 -0.99 -23.15 10.78
C THR A 1 0.42 -23.31 10.27
N GLN A 2 0.64 -24.16 9.27
CA GLN A 2 1.96 -24.31 8.68
C GLN A 2 2.28 -23.03 7.89
N LEU A 3 3.33 -22.32 8.30
CA LEU A 3 3.74 -21.04 7.72
C LEU A 3 4.73 -21.29 6.57
N ASP A 4 4.26 -21.97 5.54
CA ASP A 4 5.05 -22.22 4.33
C ASP A 4 4.68 -21.19 3.24
N GLY A 5 5.70 -20.74 2.50
CA GLY A 5 5.56 -19.78 1.41
C GLY A 5 6.79 -18.88 1.25
N THR A 6 6.90 -18.28 0.08
CA THR A 6 7.85 -17.21 -0.24
C THR A 6 7.34 -15.86 0.28
N LEU A 7 8.19 -14.83 0.29
CA LEU A 7 7.75 -13.46 0.61
C LEU A 7 6.61 -13.01 -0.29
N ASP A 8 6.68 -13.33 -1.58
CA ASP A 8 5.66 -12.96 -2.57
C ASP A 8 4.32 -13.63 -2.26
N ASP A 9 4.33 -14.90 -1.82
CA ASP A 9 3.10 -15.58 -1.39
C ASP A 9 2.43 -14.86 -0.20
N PHE A 10 3.23 -14.36 0.75
CA PHE A 10 2.70 -13.61 1.89
C PHE A 10 2.23 -12.21 1.50
N ILE A 11 2.92 -11.52 0.59
CA ILE A 11 2.49 -10.21 0.07
C ILE A 11 1.15 -10.36 -0.67
N LEU A 12 1.03 -11.33 -1.57
CA LEU A 12 -0.22 -11.58 -2.30
C LEU A 12 -1.41 -11.87 -1.38
N ARG A 13 -1.19 -12.68 -0.32
CA ARG A 13 -2.23 -12.95 0.69
C ARG A 13 -2.61 -11.70 1.48
N PHE A 14 -1.63 -10.86 1.79
CA PHE A 14 -1.83 -9.63 2.52
C PHE A 14 -2.60 -8.59 1.70
N ASP A 15 -2.23 -8.41 0.44
CA ASP A 15 -2.88 -7.50 -0.50
C ASP A 15 -4.34 -7.93 -0.75
N ALA A 16 -4.56 -9.22 -1.04
CA ALA A 16 -5.91 -9.77 -1.22
C ALA A 16 -6.81 -9.55 0.02
N ALA A 17 -6.25 -9.69 1.22
CA ALA A 17 -7.00 -9.44 2.46
C ALA A 17 -7.35 -7.96 2.64
N ARG A 18 -6.44 -7.05 2.27
CA ARG A 18 -6.68 -5.60 2.32
C ARG A 18 -7.72 -5.18 1.26
N GLU A 19 -7.58 -5.66 0.03
CA GLU A 19 -8.52 -5.39 -1.06
C GLU A 19 -9.94 -5.85 -0.70
N ALA A 20 -10.09 -7.07 -0.16
CA ALA A 20 -11.38 -7.58 0.29
C ALA A 20 -12.00 -6.71 1.40
N ALA A 21 -11.18 -6.24 2.36
CA ALA A 21 -11.64 -5.34 3.40
C ALA A 21 -12.07 -3.98 2.85
N LEU A 22 -11.30 -3.39 1.92
CA LEU A 22 -11.65 -2.12 1.28
C LEU A 22 -12.94 -2.24 0.47
N ALA A 23 -13.08 -3.29 -0.35
CA ALA A 23 -14.29 -3.53 -1.13
C ALA A 23 -15.54 -3.66 -0.25
N ALA A 24 -15.41 -4.30 0.92
CA ALA A 24 -16.53 -4.49 1.85
C ALA A 24 -16.87 -3.24 2.67
N LEU A 25 -15.92 -2.34 2.92
CA LEU A 25 -16.06 -1.26 3.91
C LEU A 25 -16.04 0.15 3.30
N ALA A 26 -15.58 0.34 2.06
CA ALA A 26 -15.44 1.66 1.45
C ALA A 26 -16.76 2.42 1.29
N GLY A 27 -17.90 1.71 1.23
CA GLY A 27 -19.24 2.30 1.15
C GLY A 27 -19.95 2.50 2.49
N LEU A 28 -19.26 2.34 3.62
CA LEU A 28 -19.88 2.57 4.94
C LEU A 28 -20.37 4.02 5.06
N PRO A 29 -21.62 4.26 5.48
CA PRO A 29 -22.09 5.60 5.76
C PRO A 29 -21.47 6.13 7.07
N ASP A 30 -21.34 7.45 7.19
CA ASP A 30 -20.69 8.11 8.33
C ASP A 30 -21.39 7.82 9.68
N ASP A 31 -22.70 7.59 9.68
CA ASP A 31 -23.46 7.25 10.88
C ASP A 31 -23.12 5.85 11.42
N ALA A 32 -22.70 4.92 10.55
CA ALA A 32 -22.23 3.60 10.95
C ALA A 32 -20.95 3.65 11.79
N LEU A 33 -20.18 4.75 11.74
CA LEU A 33 -18.94 4.90 12.51
C LEU A 33 -19.16 4.85 14.03
N ALA A 34 -20.36 5.21 14.51
CA ALA A 34 -20.72 5.16 15.92
C ALA A 34 -21.30 3.80 16.36
N ALA A 35 -21.47 2.84 15.44
CA ALA A 35 -22.04 1.55 15.77
C ALA A 35 -21.13 0.79 16.77
N PRO A 36 -21.70 0.21 17.84
CA PRO A 36 -20.92 -0.43 18.90
C PRO A 36 -20.28 -1.74 18.43
N THR A 37 -19.07 -1.99 18.91
CA THR A 37 -18.34 -3.26 18.74
C THR A 37 -17.46 -3.52 19.96
N VAL A 38 -16.73 -4.64 20.01
CA VAL A 38 -15.92 -5.05 21.16
C VAL A 38 -14.49 -5.35 20.72
N TRP A 39 -13.47 -4.72 21.29
CA TRP A 39 -12.06 -5.00 21.02
C TRP A 39 -11.36 -5.46 22.31
N PHE A 40 -10.81 -6.69 22.33
CA PHE A 40 -10.22 -7.28 23.54
C PHE A 40 -11.09 -7.11 24.79
N GLN A 41 -12.35 -7.54 24.70
CA GLN A 41 -13.36 -7.43 25.78
C GLN A 41 -13.71 -5.99 26.20
N ARG A 42 -13.21 -4.96 25.51
CA ARG A 42 -13.55 -3.56 25.77
C ARG A 42 -14.58 -3.07 24.75
N PRO A 43 -15.69 -2.47 25.18
CA PRO A 43 -16.61 -1.77 24.27
C PRO A 43 -15.87 -0.68 23.49
N THR A 44 -16.18 -0.57 22.20
CA THR A 44 -15.63 0.42 21.28
C THR A 44 -16.62 0.66 20.13
N ASP A 45 -16.22 1.38 19.09
CA ASP A 45 -17.05 1.67 17.91
C ASP A 45 -16.36 1.26 16.59
N VAL A 46 -17.10 1.33 15.49
CA VAL A 46 -16.58 1.03 14.14
C VAL A 46 -15.44 1.98 13.77
N ARG A 47 -15.52 3.27 14.13
CA ARG A 47 -14.45 4.25 13.89
C ARG A 47 -13.12 3.79 14.47
N PHE A 48 -13.11 3.35 15.72
CA PHE A 48 -11.92 2.81 16.37
C PHE A 48 -11.36 1.60 15.61
N ARG A 49 -12.23 0.69 15.14
CA ARG A 49 -11.79 -0.48 14.36
C ARG A 49 -11.20 -0.11 13.01
N LEU A 50 -11.77 0.87 12.30
CA LEU A 50 -11.22 1.36 11.04
C LEU A 50 -9.82 1.96 11.24
N MET A 51 -9.64 2.80 12.28
CA MET A 51 -8.32 3.35 12.63
C MET A 51 -7.29 2.27 12.98
N ARG A 52 -7.74 1.09 13.46
CA ARG A 52 -6.85 0.00 13.87
C ARG A 52 -6.06 -0.59 12.70
N PHE A 53 -6.58 -0.56 11.47
CA PHE A 53 -5.88 -1.05 10.28
C PHE A 53 -4.51 -0.37 10.14
N ALA A 54 -4.50 0.97 10.07
CA ALA A 54 -3.27 1.75 9.95
C ALA A 54 -2.37 1.62 11.19
N HIS A 55 -2.97 1.59 12.39
CA HIS A 55 -2.19 1.44 13.62
C HIS A 55 -1.45 0.10 13.67
N HIS A 56 -2.11 -0.99 13.27
CA HIS A 56 -1.55 -2.35 13.31
C HIS A 56 -0.37 -2.51 12.36
N GLU A 57 -0.49 -1.98 11.15
CA GLU A 57 0.59 -2.05 10.17
C GLU A 57 1.79 -1.21 10.59
N ARG A 58 1.57 -0.05 11.21
CA ARG A 58 2.67 0.75 11.77
C ARG A 58 3.42 0.03 12.89
N GLU A 59 2.71 -0.64 13.80
CA GLU A 59 3.31 -1.46 14.86
C GLU A 59 4.20 -2.55 14.25
N HIS A 60 3.68 -3.32 13.30
CA HIS A 60 4.43 -4.41 12.68
C HIS A 60 5.54 -3.93 11.74
N THR A 61 5.41 -2.76 11.13
CA THR A 61 6.50 -2.11 10.38
C THR A 61 7.71 -1.85 11.29
N ALA A 62 7.47 -1.31 12.49
CA ALA A 62 8.55 -1.08 13.46
C ALA A 62 9.20 -2.39 13.90
N HIS A 63 8.42 -3.45 14.09
CA HIS A 63 8.95 -4.78 14.41
C HIS A 63 9.81 -5.37 13.28
N ILE A 64 9.37 -5.27 12.02
CA ILE A 64 10.15 -5.77 10.87
C ILE A 64 11.48 -5.03 10.76
N LEU A 65 11.49 -3.71 10.90
CA LEU A 65 12.71 -2.90 10.85
C LEU A 65 13.69 -3.29 11.97
N LYS A 66 13.20 -3.36 13.20
CA LYS A 66 13.98 -3.83 14.36
C LYS A 66 14.56 -5.22 14.11
N TRP A 67 13.75 -6.15 13.61
CA TRP A 67 14.19 -7.53 13.39
C TRP A 67 15.28 -7.62 12.32
N ARG A 68 15.12 -6.87 11.21
CA ARG A 68 16.13 -6.78 10.16
C ARG A 68 17.49 -6.30 10.68
N GLU A 69 17.49 -5.32 11.57
CA GLU A 69 18.72 -4.86 12.23
C GLU A 69 19.32 -5.95 13.12
N GLN A 70 18.49 -6.61 13.94
CA GLN A 70 18.93 -7.66 14.87
C GLN A 70 19.56 -8.87 14.17
N VAL A 71 19.11 -9.22 12.96
CA VAL A 71 19.69 -10.33 12.18
C VAL A 71 20.82 -9.89 11.23
N GLY A 72 21.31 -8.65 11.35
CA GLY A 72 22.40 -8.13 10.52
C GLY A 72 22.03 -7.91 9.04
N ARG A 73 20.74 -7.70 8.75
CA ARG A 73 20.19 -7.50 7.40
C ARG A 73 19.44 -6.16 7.28
N ALA A 74 20.02 -5.10 7.86
CA ALA A 74 19.49 -3.75 7.77
C ALA A 74 19.25 -3.33 6.31
N PRO A 75 18.24 -2.48 6.03
CA PRO A 75 18.00 -1.98 4.67
C PRO A 75 19.23 -1.28 4.09
N THR A 76 19.57 -1.62 2.84
CA THR A 76 20.52 -0.83 2.05
C THR A 76 19.89 0.50 1.65
N GLU A 77 20.70 1.45 1.20
CA GLU A 77 20.18 2.75 0.77
C GLU A 77 19.21 2.62 -0.42
N ALA A 78 19.55 1.81 -1.42
CA ALA A 78 18.66 1.52 -2.54
C ALA A 78 17.30 0.93 -2.07
N GLN A 79 17.31 0.03 -1.08
CA GLN A 79 16.08 -0.51 -0.50
C GLN A 79 15.26 0.54 0.25
N ARG A 80 15.91 1.51 0.92
CA ARG A 80 15.21 2.62 1.57
C ARG A 80 14.56 3.54 0.54
N LEU A 81 15.25 3.88 -0.54
CA LEU A 81 14.73 4.69 -1.63
C LEU A 81 13.54 4.01 -2.32
N LEU A 82 13.63 2.70 -2.62
CA LEU A 82 12.51 1.92 -3.14
C LEU A 82 11.34 1.87 -2.14
N GLY A 83 11.64 1.78 -0.84
CA GLY A 83 10.62 1.88 0.22
C GLY A 83 9.91 3.24 0.27
N LEU A 84 10.60 4.35 -0.07
CA LEU A 84 9.96 5.67 -0.20
C LEU A 84 9.01 5.71 -1.39
N ALA A 85 9.40 5.13 -2.54
CA ALA A 85 8.53 5.02 -3.70
C ALA A 85 7.24 4.24 -3.36
N TRP A 86 7.36 3.12 -2.63
CA TRP A 86 6.19 2.36 -2.20
C TRP A 86 5.28 3.13 -1.23
N ARG A 87 5.85 3.92 -0.30
CA ARG A 87 5.03 4.79 0.56
C ARG A 87 4.26 5.83 -0.24
N ALA A 88 4.88 6.43 -1.25
CA ALA A 88 4.22 7.39 -2.13
C ALA A 88 3.07 6.74 -2.91
N ARG A 89 3.26 5.51 -3.40
CA ARG A 89 2.18 4.73 -4.01
C ARG A 89 1.02 4.48 -3.03
N GLY A 90 1.30 4.08 -1.78
CA GLY A 90 0.25 3.89 -0.78
C GLY A 90 -0.55 5.17 -0.48
N VAL A 91 0.09 6.35 -0.51
CA VAL A 91 -0.61 7.64 -0.40
C VAL A 91 -1.54 7.84 -1.60
N LEU A 92 -1.05 7.63 -2.83
CA LEU A 92 -1.88 7.69 -4.04
C LEU A 92 -3.09 6.75 -3.93
N GLU A 93 -2.87 5.48 -3.62
CA GLU A 93 -3.93 4.45 -3.52
C GLU A 93 -4.95 4.78 -2.43
N SER A 94 -4.52 5.40 -1.33
CA SER A 94 -5.45 5.83 -0.27
C SER A 94 -6.46 6.88 -0.74
N HIS A 95 -6.09 7.72 -1.70
CA HIS A 95 -7.00 8.68 -2.33
C HIS A 95 -7.94 8.03 -3.36
N LEU A 96 -7.70 6.77 -3.73
CA LEU A 96 -8.57 6.02 -4.64
C LEU A 96 -9.64 5.20 -3.90
N VAL A 97 -9.58 5.14 -2.56
CA VAL A 97 -10.55 4.38 -1.75
C VAL A 97 -11.96 4.95 -1.94
N GLY A 98 -12.90 4.10 -2.37
CA GLY A 98 -14.30 4.47 -2.58
C GLY A 98 -14.57 5.19 -3.90
N ILE A 99 -13.55 5.40 -4.75
CA ILE A 99 -13.76 5.93 -6.10
C ILE A 99 -14.53 4.91 -6.94
N SER A 100 -15.62 5.34 -7.58
CA SER A 100 -16.38 4.53 -8.53
C SER A 100 -15.73 4.50 -9.92
N ASP A 101 -16.01 3.46 -10.69
CA ASP A 101 -15.51 3.33 -12.07
C ASP A 101 -15.93 4.51 -12.97
N GLU A 102 -17.06 5.16 -12.67
CA GLU A 102 -17.52 6.34 -13.41
C GLU A 102 -16.52 7.50 -13.31
N LEU A 103 -15.97 7.74 -12.11
CA LEU A 103 -15.01 8.80 -11.88
C LEU A 103 -13.67 8.57 -12.61
N LEU A 104 -13.38 7.35 -13.07
CA LEU A 104 -12.17 7.06 -13.84
C LEU A 104 -12.11 7.81 -15.18
N TYR A 105 -13.27 8.23 -15.69
CA TYR A 105 -13.47 8.84 -17.00
C TYR A 105 -13.86 10.33 -16.93
N ILE A 106 -14.01 10.89 -15.73
CA ILE A 106 -14.35 12.30 -15.53
C ILE A 106 -13.05 13.10 -15.31
N ALA A 107 -12.90 14.21 -16.03
CA ALA A 107 -11.79 15.14 -15.87
C ALA A 107 -12.30 16.59 -15.79
N PRO A 108 -11.71 17.43 -14.93
CA PRO A 108 -11.82 18.88 -15.04
C PRO A 108 -11.30 19.38 -16.39
N GLU A 109 -11.73 20.59 -16.79
CA GLU A 109 -11.25 21.20 -18.04
C GLU A 109 -9.73 21.41 -18.00
N GLY A 110 -9.03 20.90 -19.03
CA GLY A 110 -7.58 21.01 -19.17
C GLY A 110 -6.77 19.99 -18.36
N GLU A 111 -7.41 19.15 -17.55
CA GLU A 111 -6.74 18.17 -16.68
C GLU A 111 -6.90 16.73 -17.18
N TRP A 112 -6.07 15.83 -16.67
CA TRP A 112 -6.18 14.39 -16.96
C TRP A 112 -7.24 13.71 -16.09
N HIS A 113 -7.97 12.75 -16.66
CA HIS A 113 -8.83 11.87 -15.86
C HIS A 113 -7.97 10.86 -15.06
N ILE A 114 -8.53 10.27 -14.01
CA ILE A 114 -7.80 9.35 -13.11
C ILE A 114 -7.15 8.19 -13.88
N ARG A 115 -7.86 7.58 -14.84
CA ARG A 115 -7.28 6.50 -15.66
C ARG A 115 -6.03 6.94 -16.45
N GLN A 116 -5.97 8.17 -16.95
CA GLN A 116 -4.77 8.71 -17.62
C GLN A 116 -3.61 8.87 -16.65
N ILE A 117 -3.89 9.40 -15.45
CA ILE A 117 -2.89 9.55 -14.38
C ILE A 117 -2.31 8.18 -14.00
N LEU A 118 -3.17 7.18 -13.76
CA LEU A 118 -2.73 5.82 -13.40
C LEU A 118 -1.92 5.16 -14.52
N ALA A 119 -2.35 5.29 -15.78
CA ALA A 119 -1.61 4.77 -16.92
C ALA A 119 -0.25 5.45 -17.10
N HIS A 120 -0.19 6.77 -16.92
CA HIS A 120 1.06 7.53 -16.96
C HIS A 120 2.03 7.08 -15.87
N LEU A 121 1.56 6.93 -14.63
CA LEU A 121 2.40 6.48 -13.52
C LEU A 121 3.00 5.09 -13.77
N ALA A 122 2.19 4.13 -14.23
CA ALA A 122 2.68 2.80 -14.58
C ALA A 122 3.72 2.81 -15.71
N GLY A 123 3.49 3.63 -16.75
CA GLY A 123 4.45 3.81 -17.84
C GLY A 123 5.76 4.44 -17.37
N THR A 124 5.69 5.47 -16.53
CA THR A 124 6.85 6.15 -15.94
C THR A 124 7.65 5.21 -15.05
N ASP A 125 7.00 4.37 -14.23
CA ASP A 125 7.69 3.38 -13.40
C ASP A 125 8.48 2.36 -14.25
N ALA A 126 7.88 1.86 -15.33
CA ALA A 126 8.55 0.94 -16.26
C ALA A 126 9.74 1.61 -16.95
N TRP A 127 9.57 2.86 -17.41
CA TRP A 127 10.64 3.62 -18.04
C TRP A 127 11.80 3.89 -17.07
N LEU A 128 11.52 4.35 -15.84
CA LEU A 128 12.54 4.58 -14.81
C LEU A 128 13.31 3.30 -14.47
N ARG A 129 12.61 2.17 -14.30
CA ARG A 129 13.23 0.86 -14.08
C ARG A 129 14.23 0.53 -15.19
N ASP A 130 13.82 0.67 -16.45
CA ASP A 130 14.64 0.30 -17.60
C ASP A 130 15.87 1.20 -17.72
N GLN A 131 15.75 2.50 -17.45
CA GLN A 131 16.90 3.43 -17.40
C GLN A 131 17.89 3.05 -16.30
N ILE A 132 17.41 2.75 -15.08
CA ILE A 132 18.25 2.34 -13.95
C ILE A 132 18.98 1.02 -14.25
N LEU A 133 18.27 0.03 -14.81
CA LEU A 133 18.87 -1.26 -15.19
C LEU A 133 19.88 -1.10 -16.32
N GLY A 134 19.62 -0.22 -17.29
CA GLY A 134 20.57 0.11 -18.36
C GLY A 134 21.88 0.69 -17.80
N ALA A 135 21.78 1.68 -16.93
CA ALA A 135 22.95 2.35 -16.33
C ALA A 135 23.80 1.41 -15.45
N THR A 136 23.16 0.55 -14.68
CA THR A 136 23.84 -0.39 -13.75
C THR A 136 24.48 -1.58 -14.46
N ARG A 137 23.95 -2.02 -15.60
CA ARG A 137 24.58 -3.06 -16.43
C ARG A 137 25.80 -2.54 -17.17
N ALA A 138 25.76 -1.31 -17.67
CA ALA A 138 26.88 -0.69 -18.37
C ALA A 138 28.11 -0.52 -17.46
N THR A 139 27.90 -0.17 -16.19
CA THR A 139 28.96 -0.02 -15.17
C THR A 139 29.55 -1.35 -14.68
N SER A 140 28.96 -2.50 -15.04
CA SER A 140 29.47 -3.83 -14.66
C SER A 140 30.35 -4.48 -15.74
N GLN A 141 30.55 -3.80 -16.89
CA GLN A 141 31.34 -4.30 -18.03
C GLN A 141 32.64 -3.52 -18.28
N GLU A 142 32.99 -2.58 -17.39
CA GLU A 142 34.30 -1.91 -17.30
C GLU A 142 35.08 -2.42 -16.08
#